data_AF-A0A4Y7QKK1-F1
#
_entry.id   AF-A0A4Y7QKK1-F1
#
_cell.length_a   1.000
_cell.length_b   1.000
_cell.length_c   1.000
_cell.angle_alpha   90.00
_cell.angle_beta   90.00
_cell.angle_gamma   90.00
#
_symmetry.space_group_name_H-M   'P 1'
#
loop_
_entity.id
_entity.type
_entity.pdbx_description
1 polymer ?
#
loop_
_entity_poly.entity_id
_entity_poly.type
_entity_poly.pdbx_seq_one_letter_code
_entity_poly.pdbx_strand_id
1 'polypeptide(L)'
;MAQPLPFNNTSKMLNPVCATLGIFHQYYDWVHRDNSTGSILFYEARGNLTDLEYTTHQSTEGTHDAQVRTGTINFMSTEVASGYYLHTSYSSHRRAALAALRTAENADLIDRLLADPFYYYALPETLVLAERPPFRHNHLHDMESMWWTACWFFFFHGIRAEDGGNNDHDLQKQLEDARELFPGTLKGGIRQSIFGGNSNIHPYRANLHKEFRIAVSALDDLREELSDRYTHVECPGNIERIGSLSAEPAEVHQKFKKVFLLAAFVHAKTQIAPLRTLLGPRWEDVPMVKPSIQTTDKKKKTELRRNPKRKAKASTETGPRRSTRKRTRRE
;
A
#
# COMPACT_ATOMS: atom_id res chain seq x y z
N MET A 1 -1.25 31.33 -12.04
CA MET A 1 -1.34 30.02 -12.74
C MET A 1 0.06 29.43 -12.74
N ALA A 2 0.28 28.31 -12.05
CA ALA A 2 1.56 27.61 -12.09
C ALA A 2 1.77 27.02 -13.49
N GLN A 3 2.87 27.38 -14.13
CA GLN A 3 3.29 26.77 -15.39
C GLN A 3 3.48 25.26 -15.17
N PRO A 4 3.02 24.38 -16.08
CA PRO A 4 3.30 22.96 -15.98
C PRO A 4 4.81 22.76 -15.99
N LEU A 5 5.32 22.11 -14.94
CA LEU A 5 6.74 21.87 -14.75
C LEU A 5 7.32 21.17 -15.99
N PRO A 6 8.48 21.62 -16.52
CA PRO A 6 9.12 20.94 -17.63
C PRO A 6 9.55 19.54 -17.17
N PHE A 7 8.79 18.56 -17.65
CA PHE A 7 8.72 17.16 -17.21
C PHE A 7 9.98 16.32 -17.53
N ASN A 8 10.90 16.89 -18.29
CA ASN A 8 12.18 16.33 -18.74
C ASN A 8 13.22 16.16 -17.61
N ASN A 9 12.83 16.12 -16.34
CA ASN A 9 13.74 16.18 -15.20
C ASN A 9 13.39 15.24 -14.01
N THR A 10 12.77 14.08 -14.22
CA THR A 10 12.48 13.10 -13.13
C THR A 10 13.68 12.85 -12.22
N SER A 11 14.89 12.76 -12.79
CA SER A 11 16.13 12.68 -12.01
C SER A 11 16.40 13.91 -11.17
N LYS A 12 16.30 15.12 -11.73
CA LYS A 12 16.54 16.36 -10.96
C LYS A 12 15.43 16.62 -9.94
N MET A 13 14.28 16.00 -10.08
CA MET A 13 13.20 16.05 -9.11
C MET A 13 13.40 15.01 -8.00
N LEU A 14 13.55 13.73 -8.36
CA LEU A 14 13.57 12.62 -7.39
C LEU A 14 14.93 12.40 -6.73
N ASN A 15 16.07 12.68 -7.39
CA ASN A 15 17.38 12.50 -6.75
C ASN A 15 17.60 13.41 -5.56
N PRO A 16 17.30 14.73 -5.63
CA PRO A 16 17.41 15.60 -4.46
C PRO A 16 16.46 15.22 -3.33
N VAL A 17 15.24 14.79 -3.65
CA VAL A 17 14.25 14.34 -2.65
C VAL A 17 14.73 13.06 -1.98
N CYS A 18 15.21 12.08 -2.75
CA CYS A 18 15.85 10.87 -2.23
C CYS A 18 17.08 11.19 -1.37
N ALA A 19 17.90 12.16 -1.76
CA ALA A 19 19.02 12.60 -0.92
C ALA A 19 18.55 13.24 0.40
N THR A 20 17.45 14.00 0.38
CA THR A 20 16.85 14.63 1.57
C THR A 20 16.30 13.58 2.52
N LEU A 21 15.56 12.59 2.02
CA LEU A 21 15.12 11.43 2.80
C LEU A 21 16.32 10.66 3.38
N GLY A 22 17.39 10.49 2.60
CA GLY A 22 18.63 9.87 3.08
C GLY A 22 19.22 10.61 4.28
N ILE A 23 19.14 11.95 4.30
CA ILE A 23 19.58 12.75 5.43
C ILE A 23 18.68 12.52 6.65
N PHE A 24 17.36 12.53 6.46
CA PHE A 24 16.38 12.27 7.54
C PHE A 24 16.62 10.90 8.17
N HIS A 25 16.75 9.88 7.34
CA HIS A 25 16.92 8.50 7.77
C HIS A 25 18.29 8.24 8.42
N GLN A 26 19.38 8.81 7.89
CA GLN A 26 20.73 8.48 8.32
C GLN A 26 21.23 9.32 9.50
N TYR A 27 20.85 10.60 9.58
CA TYR A 27 21.42 11.53 10.57
C TYR A 27 20.44 11.94 11.66
N TYR A 28 19.14 11.86 11.38
CA TYR A 28 18.12 12.34 12.30
C TYR A 28 17.22 11.23 12.83
N ASP A 29 17.19 10.05 12.21
CA ASP A 29 16.27 8.96 12.53
C ASP A 29 14.79 9.38 12.38
N TRP A 30 14.49 10.18 11.34
CA TRP A 30 13.16 10.75 11.08
C TRP A 30 12.51 10.10 9.87
N VAL A 31 11.21 9.81 9.97
CA VAL A 31 10.36 9.30 8.88
C VAL A 31 9.42 10.42 8.43
N HIS A 32 9.36 10.70 7.13
CA HIS A 32 8.53 11.74 6.50
C HIS A 32 7.04 11.42 6.53
N ARG A 33 6.65 10.17 6.25
CA ARG A 33 5.28 9.61 6.33
C ARG A 33 4.23 10.13 5.35
N ASP A 34 4.51 11.18 4.57
CA ASP A 34 3.64 11.62 3.46
C ASP A 34 4.41 11.98 2.19
N ASN A 35 5.25 11.06 1.71
CA ASN A 35 5.98 11.26 0.47
C ASN A 35 5.09 10.96 -0.76
N SER A 36 4.85 11.98 -1.59
CA SER A 36 4.01 11.89 -2.78
C SER A 36 4.47 12.87 -3.86
N THR A 37 3.84 12.81 -5.04
CA THR A 37 4.03 13.87 -6.06
C THR A 37 3.58 15.26 -5.60
N GLY A 38 2.68 15.35 -4.61
CA GLY A 38 2.20 16.62 -4.05
C GLY A 38 3.18 17.25 -3.05
N SER A 39 4.00 16.43 -2.38
CA SER A 39 4.99 16.87 -1.39
C SER A 39 6.36 17.17 -2.01
N ILE A 40 6.42 17.32 -3.33
CA ILE A 40 7.65 17.61 -4.08
C ILE A 40 7.47 18.89 -4.88
N LEU A 41 8.18 19.94 -4.47
CA LEU A 41 8.27 21.17 -5.23
C LEU A 41 9.46 21.13 -6.18
N PHE A 42 9.28 21.64 -7.39
CA PHE A 42 10.37 21.81 -8.34
C PHE A 42 10.71 23.30 -8.48
N TYR A 43 11.89 23.66 -7.99
CA TYR A 43 12.37 25.04 -7.96
C TYR A 43 13.82 25.07 -8.45
N GLU A 44 14.17 26.04 -9.30
CA GLU A 44 15.52 26.19 -9.88
C GLU A 44 16.12 24.88 -10.43
N ALA A 45 15.31 24.16 -11.21
CA ALA A 45 15.67 22.88 -11.80
C ALA A 45 15.99 21.76 -10.80
N ARG A 46 15.52 21.86 -9.56
CA ARG A 46 15.77 20.91 -8.47
C ARG A 46 14.47 20.57 -7.71
N GLY A 47 14.28 19.30 -7.41
CA GLY A 47 13.22 18.85 -6.50
C GLY A 47 13.55 19.18 -5.05
N ASN A 48 12.56 19.60 -4.28
CA ASN A 48 12.64 19.85 -2.85
C ASN A 48 11.48 19.13 -2.17
N LEU A 49 11.79 18.40 -1.09
CA LEU A 49 10.79 17.76 -0.25
C LEU A 49 10.10 18.82 0.63
N THR A 50 8.78 18.79 0.71
CA THR A 50 7.95 19.68 1.52
C THR A 50 7.03 18.90 2.45
N ASP A 51 6.15 19.60 3.18
CA ASP A 51 5.08 19.01 4.00
C ASP A 51 5.60 18.13 5.15
N LEU A 52 6.49 18.73 5.96
CA LEU A 52 7.10 18.09 7.12
C LEU A 52 6.17 17.96 8.34
N GLU A 53 4.89 18.33 8.22
CA GLU A 53 3.95 18.38 9.34
C GLU A 53 3.63 17.00 9.95
N TYR A 54 3.79 15.93 9.15
CA TYR A 54 3.62 14.54 9.60
C TYR A 54 4.93 13.83 9.91
N THR A 55 6.07 14.52 9.75
CA THR A 55 7.38 13.91 9.99
C THR A 55 7.56 13.61 11.48
N THR A 56 8.03 12.42 11.82
CA THR A 56 8.26 12.00 13.21
C THR A 56 9.60 11.31 13.37
N HIS A 57 10.20 11.46 14.55
CA HIS A 57 11.32 10.62 14.95
C HIS A 57 10.86 9.16 15.12
N GLN A 58 11.71 8.21 14.74
CA GLN A 58 11.40 6.77 14.81
C GLN A 58 11.14 6.29 16.24
N SER A 59 11.74 6.96 17.23
CA SER A 59 11.61 6.61 18.66
C SER A 59 10.40 7.21 19.36
N THR A 60 9.47 7.90 18.66
CA THR A 60 8.22 8.43 19.25
C THR A 60 7.21 7.30 19.55
N GLU A 61 7.75 6.17 20.01
CA GLU A 61 7.09 4.90 20.29
C GLU A 61 5.94 5.06 21.29
N GLY A 62 4.81 4.42 21.02
CA GLY A 62 3.67 4.37 21.96
C GLY A 62 2.80 5.64 22.02
N THR A 63 3.10 6.67 21.24
CA THR A 63 2.24 7.87 21.14
C THR A 63 1.05 7.63 20.20
N HIS A 64 -0.06 8.35 20.43
CA HIS A 64 -1.23 8.31 19.54
C HIS A 64 -0.86 8.65 18.08
N ASP A 65 0.18 9.46 17.86
CA ASP A 65 0.66 9.89 16.54
C ASP A 65 1.32 8.77 15.73
N ALA A 66 1.85 7.73 16.39
CA ALA A 66 2.44 6.56 15.72
C ALA A 66 1.38 5.70 15.00
N GLN A 67 0.12 5.78 15.43
CA GLN A 67 -1.01 5.01 14.87
C GLN A 67 -1.82 5.77 13.82
N VAL A 68 -1.57 7.08 13.64
CA VAL A 68 -2.28 7.86 12.62
C VAL A 68 -1.83 7.41 11.24
N ARG A 69 -2.76 6.91 10.42
CA ARG A 69 -2.52 6.63 9.00
C ARG A 69 -2.43 7.95 8.27
N THR A 70 -1.20 8.40 8.07
CA THR A 70 -0.84 9.58 7.28
C THR A 70 -0.31 9.11 5.93
N GLY A 71 -0.46 9.92 4.90
CA GLY A 71 0.07 9.61 3.57
C GLY A 71 -0.95 9.74 2.46
N THR A 72 -0.48 10.13 1.29
CA THR A 72 -1.28 10.19 0.08
C THR A 72 -1.59 8.78 -0.43
N ILE A 73 -2.88 8.43 -0.54
CA ILE A 73 -3.38 7.05 -0.76
C ILE A 73 -2.62 6.26 -1.84
N ASN A 74 -2.33 6.88 -2.99
CA ASN A 74 -1.67 6.22 -4.13
C ASN A 74 -0.17 5.97 -3.95
N PHE A 75 0.46 6.68 -3.01
CA PHE A 75 1.91 6.62 -2.77
C PHE A 75 2.22 5.97 -1.42
N MET A 76 1.27 5.96 -0.49
CA MET A 76 1.39 5.29 0.80
C MET A 76 1.87 3.84 0.65
N SER A 77 2.82 3.43 1.50
CA SER A 77 3.29 2.05 1.54
C SER A 77 2.15 1.07 1.83
N THR A 78 2.29 -0.14 1.32
CA THR A 78 1.25 -1.18 1.43
C THR A 78 1.01 -1.61 2.87
N GLU A 79 2.05 -1.62 3.71
CA GLU A 79 1.92 -1.86 5.14
C GLU A 79 1.21 -0.73 5.88
N VAL A 80 1.55 0.54 5.59
CA VAL A 80 0.89 1.71 6.21
C VAL A 80 -0.58 1.77 5.82
N ALA A 81 -0.89 1.49 4.55
CA ALA A 81 -2.27 1.40 4.07
C ALA A 81 -3.06 0.30 4.80
N SER A 82 -2.40 -0.84 5.04
CA SER A 82 -2.95 -2.00 5.75
C SER A 82 -3.06 -1.76 7.27
N GLY A 83 -2.14 -0.98 7.84
CA GLY A 83 -1.98 -0.75 9.27
C GLY A 83 -1.33 -1.92 10.02
N TYR A 84 -0.59 -2.80 9.33
CA TYR A 84 0.12 -3.93 9.93
C TYR A 84 1.28 -4.39 9.03
N TYR A 85 2.25 -5.06 9.66
CA TYR A 85 3.42 -5.62 8.99
C TYR A 85 3.03 -6.80 8.07
N LEU A 86 3.36 -6.69 6.78
CA LEU A 86 3.09 -7.65 5.72
C LEU A 86 4.20 -8.69 5.56
N HIS A 87 5.44 -8.40 5.96
CA HIS A 87 6.61 -9.26 5.72
C HIS A 87 7.06 -10.07 6.93
N THR A 88 6.40 -9.93 8.08
CA THR A 88 6.70 -10.76 9.26
C THR A 88 6.61 -12.27 8.98
N SER A 89 7.35 -13.06 9.77
CA SER A 89 7.17 -14.51 9.83
C SER A 89 5.73 -14.92 10.19
N TYR A 90 4.96 -14.07 10.91
CA TYR A 90 3.53 -14.33 11.15
C TYR A 90 2.71 -14.31 9.85
N SER A 91 3.10 -13.49 8.87
CA SER A 91 2.60 -13.54 7.50
C SER A 91 3.03 -14.81 6.77
N SER A 92 4.23 -15.33 7.07
CA SER A 92 4.71 -16.64 6.59
C SER A 92 3.93 -17.80 7.20
N HIS A 93 3.52 -17.72 8.47
CA HIS A 93 2.61 -18.67 9.10
C HIS A 93 1.22 -18.59 8.48
N ARG A 94 0.73 -17.39 8.12
CA ARG A 94 -0.48 -17.23 7.30
C ARG A 94 -0.30 -17.87 5.92
N ARG A 95 0.84 -17.67 5.23
CA ARG A 95 1.13 -18.29 3.92
C ARG A 95 1.24 -19.81 4.00
N ALA A 96 1.91 -20.33 5.03
CA ALA A 96 2.04 -21.76 5.30
C ALA A 96 0.69 -22.38 5.70
N ALA A 97 -0.11 -21.69 6.52
CA ALA A 97 -1.47 -22.09 6.85
C ALA A 97 -2.37 -22.08 5.61
N LEU A 98 -2.30 -21.05 4.76
CA LEU A 98 -3.02 -21.02 3.48
C LEU A 98 -2.57 -22.12 2.52
N ALA A 99 -1.27 -22.43 2.46
CA ALA A 99 -0.75 -23.54 1.66
C ALA A 99 -1.22 -24.91 2.20
N ALA A 100 -1.16 -25.11 3.52
CA ALA A 100 -1.65 -26.31 4.19
C ALA A 100 -3.17 -26.49 4.03
N LEU A 101 -3.93 -25.39 4.05
CA LEU A 101 -5.37 -25.40 3.82
C LEU A 101 -5.73 -25.68 2.36
N ARG A 102 -4.93 -25.19 1.40
CA ARG A 102 -5.04 -25.53 -0.03
C ARG A 102 -4.81 -27.01 -0.27
N THR A 103 -3.83 -27.62 0.42
CA THR A 103 -3.62 -29.07 0.35
C THR A 103 -4.71 -29.88 1.04
N ALA A 104 -5.43 -29.28 2.00
CA ALA A 104 -6.52 -29.91 2.73
C ALA A 104 -7.91 -29.69 2.09
N GLU A 105 -7.97 -29.14 0.86
CA GLU A 105 -9.21 -28.86 0.09
C GLU A 105 -10.31 -28.10 0.87
N ASN A 106 -9.94 -27.28 1.84
CA ASN A 106 -10.93 -26.57 2.66
C ASN A 106 -11.30 -25.21 2.04
N ALA A 107 -11.99 -25.26 0.90
CA ALA A 107 -12.33 -24.10 0.06
C ALA A 107 -13.04 -22.98 0.84
N ASP A 108 -13.96 -23.32 1.75
CA ASP A 108 -14.73 -22.35 2.55
C ASP A 108 -13.86 -21.56 3.55
N LEU A 109 -12.78 -22.15 4.05
CA LEU A 109 -11.85 -21.50 4.97
C LEU A 109 -10.86 -20.62 4.20
N ILE A 110 -10.44 -21.09 3.02
CA ILE A 110 -9.59 -20.34 2.08
C ILE A 110 -10.31 -19.09 1.61
N ASP A 111 -11.56 -19.20 1.17
CA ASP A 111 -12.37 -18.05 0.73
C ASP A 111 -12.56 -17.04 1.86
N ARG A 112 -12.75 -17.49 3.10
CA ARG A 112 -12.84 -16.60 4.27
C ARG A 112 -11.52 -15.93 4.63
N LEU A 113 -10.38 -16.63 4.53
CA LEU A 113 -9.03 -16.06 4.73
C LEU A 113 -8.59 -15.08 3.65
N LEU A 114 -9.10 -15.26 2.42
CA LEU A 114 -8.86 -14.38 1.28
C LEU A 114 -9.79 -13.16 1.30
N ALA A 115 -11.06 -13.36 1.68
CA ALA A 115 -12.06 -12.29 1.78
C ALA A 115 -11.85 -11.40 3.01
N ASP A 116 -11.33 -11.97 4.09
CA ASP A 116 -11.06 -11.26 5.33
C ASP A 116 -9.64 -11.58 5.84
N PRO A 117 -8.67 -10.64 5.68
CA PRO A 117 -7.34 -10.74 6.25
C PRO A 117 -7.34 -10.96 7.78
N PHE A 118 -8.47 -10.68 8.45
CA PHE A 118 -8.67 -10.88 9.88
C PHE A 118 -9.24 -12.25 10.27
N TYR A 119 -9.69 -13.08 9.32
CA TYR A 119 -10.24 -14.40 9.64
C TYR A 119 -9.20 -15.37 10.24
N TYR A 120 -7.91 -15.12 9.99
CA TYR A 120 -6.82 -15.84 10.67
C TYR A 120 -6.88 -15.71 12.20
N TYR A 121 -7.43 -14.61 12.75
CA TYR A 121 -7.58 -14.42 14.20
C TYR A 121 -8.81 -15.10 14.81
N ALA A 122 -9.72 -15.61 13.97
CA ALA A 122 -10.83 -16.46 14.42
C ALA A 122 -10.43 -17.94 14.44
N LEU A 123 -9.18 -18.27 14.06
CA LEU A 123 -8.67 -19.62 14.17
C LEU A 123 -8.45 -19.98 15.64
N PRO A 124 -8.60 -21.28 16.01
CA PRO A 124 -8.40 -21.74 17.37
C PRO A 124 -7.08 -21.26 17.95
N GLU A 125 -7.10 -20.88 19.23
CA GLU A 125 -6.00 -20.31 20.01
C GLU A 125 -4.72 -21.17 19.97
N THR A 126 -4.83 -22.46 19.67
CA THR A 126 -3.71 -23.39 19.44
C THR A 126 -2.88 -23.09 18.19
N LEU A 127 -3.36 -22.22 17.29
CA LEU A 127 -2.68 -21.80 16.06
C LEU A 127 -2.19 -20.33 16.09
N VAL A 128 -2.54 -19.57 17.13
CA VAL A 128 -2.18 -18.14 17.26
C VAL A 128 -1.03 -18.02 18.25
N LEU A 129 0.19 -18.21 17.75
CA LEU A 129 1.40 -17.95 18.53
C LEU A 129 1.74 -16.46 18.45
N ALA A 130 1.86 -15.83 19.62
CA ALA A 130 2.31 -14.46 19.92
C ALA A 130 1.37 -13.28 19.60
N GLU A 131 1.24 -12.38 20.59
CA GLU A 131 0.69 -11.04 20.42
C GLU A 131 1.45 -10.31 19.31
N ARG A 132 0.73 -9.63 18.43
CA ARG A 132 1.36 -8.89 17.34
C ARG A 132 2.10 -7.68 17.89
N PRO A 133 3.33 -7.43 17.43
CA PRO A 133 4.02 -6.20 17.76
C PRO A 133 3.20 -5.02 17.20
N PRO A 134 3.12 -3.89 17.94
CA PRO A 134 2.48 -2.68 17.44
C PRO A 134 3.07 -2.26 16.09
N PHE A 135 2.20 -1.86 15.15
CA PHE A 135 2.64 -1.32 13.86
C PHE A 135 3.37 0.01 14.07
N ARG A 136 4.55 0.15 13.45
CA ARG A 136 5.41 1.34 13.54
C ARG A 136 5.83 1.76 12.15
N HIS A 137 5.78 3.07 11.90
CA HIS A 137 6.38 3.66 10.71
C HIS A 137 7.90 3.48 10.77
N ASN A 138 8.52 3.18 9.64
CA ASN A 138 9.97 3.03 9.53
C ASN A 138 10.48 3.57 8.17
N HIS A 139 11.80 3.66 8.01
CA HIS A 139 12.42 4.27 6.83
C HIS A 139 12.06 3.57 5.51
N LEU A 140 11.77 2.27 5.53
CA LEU A 140 11.38 1.54 4.32
C LEU A 140 10.03 2.01 3.78
N HIS A 141 9.12 2.50 4.64
CA HIS A 141 7.82 3.02 4.19
C HIS A 141 7.97 4.28 3.33
N ASP A 142 8.90 5.17 3.67
CA ASP A 142 9.21 6.35 2.85
C ASP A 142 9.86 5.95 1.53
N MET A 143 10.71 4.91 1.54
CA MET A 143 11.36 4.39 0.34
C MET A 143 10.37 3.67 -0.59
N GLU A 144 9.42 2.91 -0.05
CA GLU A 144 8.32 2.36 -0.85
C GLU A 144 7.45 3.49 -1.42
N SER A 145 7.19 4.55 -0.66
CA SER A 145 6.44 5.70 -1.17
C SER A 145 7.19 6.44 -2.29
N MET A 146 8.52 6.52 -2.18
CA MET A 146 9.39 7.02 -3.25
C MET A 146 9.34 6.11 -4.49
N TRP A 147 9.26 4.80 -4.29
CA TRP A 147 9.12 3.83 -5.37
C TRP A 147 7.80 4.01 -6.12
N TRP A 148 6.68 4.11 -5.39
CA TRP A 148 5.36 4.38 -5.99
C TRP A 148 5.33 5.71 -6.74
N THR A 149 6.02 6.72 -6.20
CA THR A 149 6.18 8.03 -6.86
C THR A 149 6.95 7.87 -8.18
N ALA A 150 8.02 7.10 -8.22
CA ALA A 150 8.76 6.82 -9.46
C ALA A 150 7.92 6.04 -10.48
N CYS A 151 7.18 5.02 -10.04
CA CYS A 151 6.24 4.29 -10.90
C CYS A 151 5.18 5.23 -11.49
N TRP A 152 4.60 6.12 -10.69
CA TRP A 152 3.64 7.11 -11.17
C TRP A 152 4.20 7.92 -12.34
N PHE A 153 5.47 8.34 -12.28
CA PHE A 153 6.11 9.05 -13.38
C PHE A 153 6.15 8.23 -14.66
N PHE A 154 6.53 6.95 -14.61
CA PHE A 154 6.59 6.12 -15.82
C PHE A 154 5.23 5.72 -16.36
N PHE A 155 4.26 5.46 -15.49
CA PHE A 155 2.94 4.98 -15.90
C PHE A 155 1.98 6.09 -16.34
N PHE A 156 2.09 7.30 -15.79
CA PHE A 156 1.22 8.43 -16.18
C PHE A 156 1.84 9.37 -17.24
N HIS A 157 2.98 9.01 -17.83
CA HIS A 157 3.62 9.82 -18.87
C HIS A 157 4.00 8.96 -20.07
N GLY A 158 4.06 9.58 -21.25
CA GLY A 158 4.42 8.95 -22.51
C GLY A 158 5.43 9.78 -23.29
N ILE A 159 6.08 9.15 -24.26
CA ILE A 159 6.97 9.86 -25.20
C ILE A 159 6.12 10.48 -26.30
N ARG A 160 6.44 11.73 -26.70
CA ARG A 160 5.72 12.42 -27.77
C ARG A 160 5.91 11.70 -29.11
N ALA A 161 4.89 11.75 -29.96
CA ALA A 161 4.89 11.08 -31.26
C ALA A 161 6.08 11.51 -32.15
N GLU A 162 6.50 12.77 -32.04
CA GLU A 162 7.66 13.36 -32.76
C GLU A 162 8.97 12.60 -32.50
N ASP A 163 9.10 11.93 -31.34
CA ASP A 163 10.28 11.15 -30.94
C ASP A 163 10.06 9.63 -31.07
N GLY A 164 9.09 9.20 -31.90
CA GLY A 164 8.74 7.80 -32.06
C GLY A 164 7.94 7.24 -30.88
N GLY A 165 7.15 8.09 -30.22
CA GLY A 165 6.28 7.72 -29.10
C GLY A 165 5.26 6.63 -29.43
N ASN A 166 4.67 6.06 -28.37
CA ASN A 166 3.63 5.03 -28.46
C ASN A 166 2.43 5.50 -29.31
N ASN A 167 1.80 4.57 -30.01
CA ASN A 167 0.52 4.85 -30.66
C ASN A 167 -0.59 5.02 -29.60
N ASP A 168 -1.75 5.52 -30.02
CA ASP A 168 -2.85 5.81 -29.10
C ASP A 168 -3.38 4.58 -28.36
N HIS A 169 -3.41 3.42 -29.01
CA HIS A 169 -3.85 2.17 -28.39
C HIS A 169 -2.92 1.79 -27.23
N ASP A 170 -1.60 1.90 -27.43
CA ASP A 170 -0.60 1.61 -26.41
C ASP A 170 -0.66 2.63 -25.25
N LEU A 171 -0.90 3.91 -25.55
CA LEU A 171 -1.09 4.95 -24.52
C LEU A 171 -2.37 4.71 -23.68
N GLN A 172 -3.45 4.22 -24.31
CA GLN A 172 -4.67 3.84 -23.59
C GLN A 172 -4.44 2.62 -22.69
N LYS A 173 -3.76 1.59 -23.20
CA LYS A 173 -3.38 0.41 -22.41
C LYS A 173 -2.49 0.77 -21.22
N GLN A 174 -1.53 1.64 -21.43
CA GLN A 174 -0.70 2.19 -20.36
C GLN A 174 -1.55 2.94 -19.30
N LEU A 175 -2.58 3.69 -19.72
CA LEU A 175 -3.48 4.38 -18.80
C LEU A 175 -4.37 3.41 -18.01
N GLU A 176 -4.82 2.32 -18.63
CA GLU A 176 -5.53 1.23 -17.92
C GLU A 176 -4.66 0.65 -16.81
N ASP A 177 -3.41 0.29 -17.13
CA ASP A 177 -2.42 -0.19 -16.17
C ASP A 177 -2.16 0.82 -15.04
N ALA A 178 -1.99 2.10 -15.40
CA ALA A 178 -1.76 3.17 -14.43
C ALA A 178 -2.95 3.31 -13.46
N ARG A 179 -4.20 3.17 -13.94
CA ARG A 179 -5.40 3.26 -13.09
C ARG A 179 -5.61 2.03 -12.23
N GLU A 180 -5.13 0.87 -12.66
CA GLU A 180 -5.12 -0.34 -11.85
C GLU A 180 -4.09 -0.27 -10.72
N LEU A 181 -2.89 0.22 -11.02
CA LEU A 181 -1.81 0.44 -10.05
C LEU A 181 -2.16 1.56 -9.05
N PHE A 182 -2.86 2.61 -9.50
CA PHE A 182 -3.15 3.80 -8.70
C PHE A 182 -4.66 4.11 -8.61
N PRO A 183 -5.46 3.23 -7.99
CA PRO A 183 -6.91 3.32 -7.99
C PRO A 183 -7.47 4.40 -7.05
N GLY A 184 -6.63 5.07 -6.26
CA GLY A 184 -7.07 6.06 -5.27
C GLY A 184 -7.78 5.44 -4.06
N THR A 185 -7.49 4.17 -3.74
CA THR A 185 -8.12 3.47 -2.62
C THR A 185 -7.11 2.98 -1.57
N LEU A 186 -7.51 3.04 -0.30
CA LEU A 186 -6.70 2.60 0.84
C LEU A 186 -6.48 1.07 0.90
N LYS A 187 -7.27 0.29 0.16
CA LYS A 187 -7.12 -1.18 0.18
C LYS A 187 -5.84 -1.67 -0.50
N GLY A 188 -5.00 -0.77 -1.03
CA GLY A 188 -3.77 -1.11 -1.77
C GLY A 188 -4.05 -1.71 -3.15
N GLY A 189 -5.13 -2.49 -3.31
CA GLY A 189 -5.44 -3.19 -4.55
C GLY A 189 -4.29 -4.12 -4.93
N ILE A 190 -3.92 -4.11 -6.21
CA ILE A 190 -2.79 -4.90 -6.70
C ILE A 190 -1.45 -4.50 -6.05
N ARG A 191 -1.31 -3.27 -5.55
CA ARG A 191 -0.06 -2.81 -4.91
C ARG A 191 0.34 -3.70 -3.73
N GLN A 192 -0.63 -4.11 -2.93
CA GLN A 192 -0.38 -5.03 -1.80
C GLN A 192 0.13 -6.38 -2.29
N SER A 193 -0.32 -6.88 -3.44
CA SER A 193 0.20 -8.12 -4.04
C SER A 193 1.61 -7.94 -4.63
N ILE A 194 1.94 -6.74 -5.12
CA ILE A 194 3.25 -6.41 -5.69
C ILE A 194 4.34 -6.31 -4.60
N PHE A 195 4.05 -5.72 -3.44
CA PHE A 195 5.03 -5.64 -2.34
C PHE A 195 4.88 -6.77 -1.32
N GLY A 196 3.65 -7.08 -0.89
CA GLY A 196 3.37 -8.10 0.14
C GLY A 196 3.11 -9.52 -0.40
N GLY A 197 3.23 -9.75 -1.72
CA GLY A 197 2.89 -11.03 -2.37
C GLY A 197 3.94 -11.48 -3.39
N ASN A 198 3.59 -12.51 -4.18
CA ASN A 198 4.46 -13.06 -5.23
C ASN A 198 4.23 -12.40 -6.60
N SER A 199 3.55 -11.25 -6.64
CA SER A 199 3.33 -10.51 -7.88
C SER A 199 4.49 -9.55 -8.14
N ASN A 200 4.69 -9.18 -9.40
CA ASN A 200 5.68 -8.19 -9.82
C ASN A 200 5.03 -7.16 -10.76
N ILE A 201 5.76 -6.09 -11.08
CA ILE A 201 5.25 -5.04 -11.97
C ILE A 201 5.43 -5.40 -13.45
N HIS A 202 6.10 -6.50 -13.77
CA HIS A 202 6.39 -6.92 -15.15
C HIS A 202 5.18 -7.05 -16.08
N PRO A 203 3.98 -7.51 -15.67
CA PRO A 203 2.81 -7.55 -16.56
C PRO A 203 2.45 -6.16 -17.09
N TYR A 204 2.51 -5.14 -16.23
CA TYR A 204 2.22 -3.75 -16.57
C TYR A 204 3.34 -3.10 -17.44
N ARG A 205 4.55 -3.68 -17.43
CA ARG A 205 5.67 -3.20 -18.25
C ARG A 205 5.42 -3.37 -19.76
N ALA A 206 4.59 -4.34 -20.15
CA ALA A 206 4.37 -4.66 -21.56
C ALA A 206 3.80 -3.49 -22.37
N ASN A 207 2.94 -2.67 -21.74
CA ASN A 207 2.27 -1.54 -22.39
C ASN A 207 3.10 -0.25 -22.38
N LEU A 208 4.23 -0.23 -21.68
CA LEU A 208 5.13 0.92 -21.65
C LEU A 208 5.96 1.02 -22.94
N HIS A 209 6.29 2.26 -23.34
CA HIS A 209 7.28 2.51 -24.37
C HIS A 209 8.63 1.86 -24.01
N LYS A 210 9.36 1.34 -25.02
CA LYS A 210 10.60 0.56 -24.82
C LYS A 210 11.63 1.24 -23.91
N GLU A 211 11.75 2.56 -23.98
CA GLU A 211 12.68 3.34 -23.16
C GLU A 211 12.30 3.33 -21.67
N PHE A 212 11.00 3.34 -21.35
CA PHE A 212 10.53 3.22 -19.96
C PHE A 212 10.66 1.79 -19.43
N ARG A 213 10.60 0.76 -20.29
CA ARG A 213 10.74 -0.63 -19.86
C ARG A 213 12.06 -0.88 -19.16
N ILE A 214 13.15 -0.23 -19.58
CA ILE A 214 14.47 -0.37 -18.96
C ILE A 214 14.46 0.21 -17.54
N ALA A 215 13.92 1.42 -17.37
CA ALA A 215 13.84 2.06 -16.07
C ALA A 215 12.88 1.34 -15.11
N VAL A 216 11.74 0.85 -15.62
CA VAL A 216 10.76 0.09 -14.82
C VAL A 216 11.29 -1.29 -14.45
N SER A 217 12.12 -1.92 -15.29
CA SER A 217 12.85 -3.13 -14.88
C SER A 217 13.79 -2.86 -13.71
N ALA A 218 14.58 -1.77 -13.77
CA ALA A 218 15.45 -1.40 -12.67
C ALA A 218 14.67 -1.01 -11.39
N LEU A 219 13.44 -0.49 -11.52
CA LEU A 219 12.54 -0.31 -10.39
C LEU A 219 12.06 -1.65 -9.82
N ASP A 220 11.79 -2.66 -10.64
CA ASP A 220 11.36 -3.98 -10.14
C ASP A 220 12.49 -4.68 -9.36
N ASP A 221 13.73 -4.59 -9.83
CA ASP A 221 14.91 -5.08 -9.09
C ASP A 221 15.03 -4.38 -7.72
N LEU A 222 14.78 -3.07 -7.69
CA LEU A 222 14.79 -2.27 -6.47
C LEU A 222 13.63 -2.63 -5.52
N ARG A 223 12.48 -3.01 -6.07
CA ARG A 223 11.33 -3.51 -5.29
C ARG A 223 11.69 -4.81 -4.60
N GLU A 224 12.32 -5.76 -5.30
CA GLU A 224 12.76 -7.03 -4.72
C GLU A 224 13.67 -6.80 -3.51
N GLU A 225 14.63 -5.89 -3.65
CA GLU A 225 15.50 -5.55 -2.53
C GLU A 225 14.75 -4.91 -1.36
N LEU A 226 13.79 -4.02 -1.62
CA LEU A 226 12.95 -3.46 -0.56
C LEU A 226 12.16 -4.57 0.14
N SER A 227 11.56 -5.50 -0.60
CA SER A 227 10.85 -6.66 -0.05
C SER A 227 11.74 -7.57 0.79
N ASP A 228 13.00 -7.79 0.37
CA ASP A 228 13.98 -8.55 1.14
C ASP A 228 14.36 -7.83 2.44
N ARG A 229 14.52 -6.50 2.38
CA ARG A 229 14.79 -5.69 3.58
C ARG A 229 13.63 -5.69 4.55
N TYR A 230 12.39 -5.53 4.08
CA TYR A 230 11.20 -5.68 4.92
C TYR A 230 11.20 -7.04 5.62
N THR A 231 11.41 -8.13 4.86
CA THR A 231 11.48 -9.49 5.40
C THR A 231 12.58 -9.64 6.46
N HIS A 232 13.74 -9.00 6.25
CA HIS A 232 14.84 -9.01 7.20
C HIS A 232 14.51 -8.25 8.50
N VAL A 233 14.00 -7.03 8.40
CA VAL A 233 13.74 -6.18 9.59
C VAL A 233 12.50 -6.61 10.37
N GLU A 234 11.55 -7.28 9.71
CA GLU A 234 10.31 -7.76 10.33
C GLU A 234 10.38 -9.20 10.85
N CYS A 235 11.54 -9.86 10.77
CA CYS A 235 11.66 -11.17 11.37
C CYS A 235 11.48 -11.08 12.91
N PRO A 236 10.94 -12.12 13.58
CA PRO A 236 10.56 -12.03 15.00
C PRO A 236 11.68 -11.59 15.97
N GLY A 237 12.95 -11.78 15.61
CA GLY A 237 14.09 -11.30 16.39
C GLY A 237 14.49 -9.84 16.14
N ASN A 238 14.02 -9.25 15.05
CA ASN A 238 14.41 -7.91 14.57
C ASN A 238 13.30 -6.88 14.73
N ILE A 239 12.04 -7.31 14.86
CA ILE A 239 10.88 -6.42 14.82
C ILE A 239 10.95 -5.32 15.89
N GLU A 240 11.47 -5.61 17.09
CA GLU A 240 11.65 -4.61 18.16
C GLU A 240 12.78 -3.62 17.91
N ARG A 241 13.63 -3.89 16.92
CA ARG A 241 14.73 -3.03 16.49
C ARG A 241 14.48 -2.43 15.11
N ILE A 242 13.24 -2.50 14.60
CA ILE A 242 12.89 -2.15 13.21
C ILE A 242 13.35 -0.75 12.81
N GLY A 243 13.22 0.25 13.69
CA GLY A 243 13.74 1.60 13.45
C GLY A 243 15.24 1.55 13.11
N SER A 244 16.05 1.09 14.06
CA SER A 244 17.52 0.99 13.88
C SER A 244 17.96 0.13 12.69
N LEU A 245 17.25 -0.95 12.39
CA LEU A 245 17.62 -1.86 11.29
C LEU A 245 17.16 -1.34 9.92
N SER A 246 16.05 -0.61 9.87
CA SER A 246 15.61 0.12 8.67
C SER A 246 16.48 1.36 8.41
N ALA A 247 17.16 1.86 9.44
CA ALA A 247 18.11 2.97 9.42
C ALA A 247 19.50 2.63 8.90
N GLU A 248 19.72 1.49 8.22
CA GLU A 248 20.92 1.19 7.44
C GLU A 248 20.70 1.62 5.96
N PRO A 249 20.68 2.93 5.64
CA PRO A 249 19.87 3.45 4.54
C PRO A 249 20.73 3.76 3.31
N ALA A 250 22.03 3.92 3.48
CA ALA A 250 22.90 4.52 2.47
C ALA A 250 22.88 3.71 1.17
N GLU A 251 22.85 2.38 1.29
CA GLU A 251 22.79 1.50 0.13
C GLU A 251 21.45 1.63 -0.62
N VAL A 252 20.31 1.65 0.08
CA VAL A 252 18.98 1.78 -0.55
C VAL A 252 18.90 3.11 -1.31
N HIS A 253 19.24 4.22 -0.65
CA HIS A 253 19.19 5.54 -1.27
C HIS A 253 20.14 5.65 -2.47
N GLN A 254 21.33 5.04 -2.40
CA GLN A 254 22.25 4.98 -3.53
C GLN A 254 21.67 4.20 -4.71
N LYS A 255 20.96 3.09 -4.47
CA LYS A 255 20.32 2.31 -5.52
C LYS A 255 19.16 3.06 -6.17
N PHE A 256 18.31 3.72 -5.37
CA PHE A 256 17.30 4.66 -5.87
C PHE A 256 17.92 5.73 -6.78
N LYS A 257 19.03 6.35 -6.33
CA LYS A 257 19.75 7.35 -7.13
C LYS A 257 20.22 6.81 -8.48
N LYS A 258 20.74 5.58 -8.52
CA LYS A 258 21.17 4.92 -9.78
C LYS A 258 19.99 4.73 -10.74
N VAL A 259 18.84 4.26 -10.24
CA VAL A 259 17.63 4.10 -11.06
C VAL A 259 17.12 5.45 -11.59
N PHE A 260 17.16 6.50 -10.77
CA PHE A 260 16.75 7.84 -11.20
C PHE A 260 17.72 8.48 -12.19
N LEU A 261 19.02 8.17 -12.13
CA LEU A 261 19.97 8.55 -13.17
C LEU A 261 19.69 7.83 -14.50
N LEU A 262 19.31 6.55 -14.45
CA LEU A 262 18.87 5.82 -15.64
C LEU A 262 17.62 6.44 -16.25
N ALA A 263 16.66 6.86 -15.42
CA ALA A 263 15.50 7.64 -15.87
C ALA A 263 15.92 8.94 -16.57
N ALA A 264 16.92 9.65 -16.03
CA ALA A 264 17.48 10.86 -16.64
C ALA A 264 18.02 10.60 -18.06
N PHE A 265 18.66 9.46 -18.26
CA PHE A 265 19.22 9.09 -19.56
C PHE A 265 18.12 8.88 -20.61
N VAL A 266 17.01 8.26 -20.23
CA VAL A 266 15.81 8.14 -21.09
C VAL A 266 15.26 9.52 -21.44
N HIS A 267 15.18 10.41 -20.46
CA HIS A 267 14.67 11.78 -20.61
C HIS A 267 15.56 12.67 -21.49
N ALA A 268 16.87 12.46 -21.48
CA ALA A 268 17.80 13.26 -22.29
C ALA A 268 17.62 13.02 -23.81
N LYS A 269 16.99 11.89 -24.18
CA LYS A 269 16.84 11.46 -25.57
C LYS A 269 15.45 11.65 -26.14
N THR A 270 14.46 11.95 -25.30
CA THR A 270 13.04 11.93 -25.68
C THR A 270 12.27 13.03 -24.97
N GLN A 271 11.33 13.65 -25.66
CA GLN A 271 10.37 14.55 -25.06
C GLN A 271 9.23 13.75 -24.44
N ILE A 272 9.08 13.87 -23.13
CA ILE A 272 8.08 13.15 -22.37
C ILE A 272 6.99 14.13 -21.93
N ALA A 273 5.73 13.69 -22.02
CA ALA A 273 4.56 14.48 -21.63
C ALA A 273 3.57 13.62 -20.84
N PRO A 274 2.70 14.23 -19.99
CA PRO A 274 1.64 13.51 -19.31
C PRO A 274 0.72 12.80 -20.30
N LEU A 275 0.28 11.59 -19.97
CA LEU A 275 -0.68 10.84 -20.79
C LEU A 275 -1.96 11.63 -21.05
N ARG A 276 -2.40 12.46 -20.09
CA ARG A 276 -3.54 13.36 -20.27
C ARG A 276 -3.34 14.32 -21.45
N THR A 277 -2.12 14.83 -21.63
CA THR A 277 -1.78 15.73 -22.73
C THR A 277 -1.70 14.97 -24.06
N LEU A 278 -1.13 13.77 -24.05
CA LEU A 278 -0.95 12.95 -25.25
C LEU A 278 -2.27 12.36 -25.77
N LEU A 279 -3.14 11.89 -24.88
CA LEU A 279 -4.44 11.31 -25.23
C LEU A 279 -5.50 12.38 -25.55
N GLY A 280 -5.36 13.59 -25.00
CA GLY A 280 -6.33 14.67 -25.17
C GLY A 280 -7.72 14.27 -24.63
N PRO A 281 -8.82 14.54 -25.35
CA PRO A 281 -10.18 14.17 -24.92
C PRO A 281 -10.36 12.68 -24.59
N ARG A 282 -9.59 11.81 -25.27
CA ARG A 282 -9.67 10.34 -25.12
C ARG A 282 -9.20 9.84 -23.76
N TRP A 283 -8.55 10.69 -22.97
CA TRP A 283 -8.25 10.41 -21.57
C TRP A 283 -9.52 10.04 -20.78
N GLU A 284 -10.65 10.69 -21.10
CA GLU A 284 -11.93 10.45 -20.43
C GLU A 284 -12.63 9.17 -20.93
N ASP A 285 -12.25 8.67 -22.11
CA ASP A 285 -12.85 7.46 -22.72
C ASP A 285 -12.34 6.17 -22.08
N VAL A 286 -11.11 6.19 -21.54
CA VAL A 286 -10.61 5.08 -20.75
C VAL A 286 -11.45 5.03 -19.47
N PRO A 287 -11.99 3.88 -19.04
CA PRO A 287 -12.74 3.80 -17.80
C PRO A 287 -11.81 3.89 -16.60
N MET A 288 -12.30 4.46 -15.49
CA MET A 288 -11.64 4.28 -14.19
C MET A 288 -11.84 2.82 -13.76
N VAL A 289 -10.77 2.18 -13.28
CA VAL A 289 -10.89 0.85 -12.68
C VAL A 289 -11.85 0.97 -11.51
N LYS A 290 -13.05 0.39 -11.65
CA LYS A 290 -13.98 0.28 -10.53
C LYS A 290 -13.29 -0.63 -9.52
N PRO A 291 -13.02 -0.19 -8.28
CA PRO A 291 -12.51 -1.10 -7.28
C PRO A 291 -13.48 -2.28 -7.22
N SER A 292 -12.94 -3.49 -7.31
CA SER A 292 -13.70 -4.72 -7.16
C SER A 292 -14.23 -4.79 -5.72
N ILE A 293 -15.30 -4.06 -5.45
CA ILE A 293 -16.12 -4.31 -4.28
C ILE A 293 -16.85 -5.61 -4.62
N GLN A 294 -16.29 -6.74 -4.21
CA GLN A 294 -17.09 -7.95 -4.05
C GLN A 294 -18.13 -7.64 -2.96
N THR A 295 -19.25 -7.02 -3.33
CA THR A 295 -20.41 -6.86 -2.45
C THR A 295 -21.13 -8.20 -2.40
N THR A 296 -20.63 -9.15 -1.63
CA THR A 296 -21.42 -10.28 -1.14
C THR A 296 -22.28 -9.86 0.05
N ASP A 297 -23.05 -8.78 -0.07
CA ASP A 297 -23.93 -8.36 1.04
C ASP A 297 -25.27 -7.71 0.64
N LYS A 298 -25.60 -7.66 -0.65
CA LYS A 298 -26.91 -7.14 -1.08
C LYS A 298 -28.03 -8.17 -1.18
N LYS A 299 -27.76 -9.48 -1.05
CA LYS A 299 -28.82 -10.51 -1.07
C LYS A 299 -29.37 -10.91 0.31
N LYS A 300 -28.61 -10.80 1.40
CA LYS A 300 -29.12 -11.17 2.75
C LYS A 300 -30.02 -10.13 3.42
N LYS A 301 -29.92 -8.86 3.04
CA LYS A 301 -30.70 -7.78 3.68
C LYS A 301 -32.16 -7.68 3.21
N THR A 302 -32.50 -8.35 2.10
CA THR A 302 -33.87 -8.35 1.54
C THR A 302 -34.71 -9.52 2.07
N GLU A 303 -34.07 -10.58 2.56
CA GLU A 303 -34.78 -11.78 3.05
C GLU A 303 -35.14 -11.69 4.55
N LEU A 304 -34.36 -10.95 5.35
CA LEU A 304 -34.63 -10.76 6.79
C LEU A 304 -35.75 -9.73 7.11
N ARG A 305 -36.33 -9.08 6.09
CA ARG A 305 -37.39 -8.06 6.26
C ARG A 305 -38.81 -8.55 5.98
N ARG A 306 -39.00 -9.83 5.64
CA ARG A 306 -40.32 -10.43 5.38
C ARG A 306 -40.66 -11.55 6.38
N ASN A 307 -40.78 -11.22 7.67
CA ASN A 307 -41.82 -11.81 8.53
C ASN A 307 -41.82 -11.23 9.95
N PRO A 308 -42.83 -10.43 10.30
CA PRO A 308 -43.33 -10.41 11.68
C PRO A 308 -44.83 -10.69 11.66
N LYS A 309 -45.24 -11.84 12.20
CA LYS A 309 -46.54 -12.13 12.87
C LYS A 309 -46.93 -13.60 12.75
N ARG A 310 -46.82 -14.34 13.85
CA ARG A 310 -47.82 -15.31 14.36
C ARG A 310 -47.23 -15.95 15.63
N LYS A 311 -47.57 -15.42 16.79
CA LYS A 311 -48.68 -15.83 17.69
C LYS A 311 -48.13 -16.65 18.85
N ALA A 312 -47.88 -15.96 19.96
CA ALA A 312 -48.03 -16.53 21.29
C ALA A 312 -49.53 -16.80 21.54
N LYS A 313 -49.87 -17.99 22.02
CA LYS A 313 -51.10 -18.23 22.78
C LYS A 313 -50.84 -19.35 23.81
N ALA A 314 -51.43 -19.12 24.97
CA ALA A 314 -51.11 -19.66 26.28
C ALA A 314 -51.63 -21.09 26.58
N SER A 315 -51.05 -21.71 27.61
CA SER A 315 -51.72 -22.43 28.71
C SER A 315 -50.70 -22.60 29.86
N THR A 316 -50.86 -22.07 31.10
CA THR A 316 -51.66 -22.53 32.28
C THR A 316 -51.38 -24.00 32.61
N GLU A 317 -51.04 -24.49 33.82
CA GLU A 317 -51.01 -24.11 35.25
C GLU A 317 -50.05 -25.12 35.92
N THR A 318 -49.34 -24.86 37.03
CA THR A 318 -49.79 -25.14 38.42
C THR A 318 -48.61 -24.89 39.38
N GLY A 319 -48.88 -24.37 40.59
CA GLY A 319 -47.88 -24.01 41.63
C GLY A 319 -47.29 -25.20 42.42
N PRO A 320 -46.68 -25.00 43.61
CA PRO A 320 -47.22 -24.15 44.69
C PRO A 320 -46.23 -23.19 45.40
N ARG A 321 -46.86 -22.25 46.11
CA ARG A 321 -46.32 -21.26 47.07
C ARG A 321 -45.94 -21.87 48.43
N ARG A 322 -44.91 -21.31 49.08
CA ARG A 322 -44.79 -20.85 50.50
C ARG A 322 -43.30 -20.66 50.82
N SER A 323 -42.79 -19.73 51.64
CA SER A 323 -43.33 -18.63 52.44
C SER A 323 -42.14 -17.81 52.99
N THR A 324 -42.21 -16.48 52.89
CA THR A 324 -41.79 -15.45 53.86
C THR A 324 -40.63 -15.67 54.86
N ARG A 325 -39.60 -14.79 54.80
CA ARG A 325 -39.05 -13.96 55.91
C ARG A 325 -37.97 -13.02 55.33
N LYS A 326 -38.24 -11.75 55.01
CA LYS A 326 -38.14 -10.52 55.84
C LYS A 326 -36.90 -10.42 56.74
N ARG A 327 -36.06 -9.42 56.42
CA ARG A 327 -35.27 -8.49 57.29
C ARG A 327 -34.26 -9.15 58.26
N THR A 328 -33.05 -8.66 58.49
CA THR A 328 -32.61 -7.26 58.65
C THR A 328 -31.07 -7.17 58.59
N ARG A 329 -30.61 -5.94 58.38
CA ARG A 329 -29.24 -5.41 58.30
C ARG A 329 -28.68 -5.11 59.71
N ARG A 330 -27.34 -4.94 59.78
CA ARG A 330 -26.46 -4.52 60.91
C ARG A 330 -25.93 -5.70 61.73
N GLU A 331 -24.66 -5.80 62.05
CA GLU A 331 -23.53 -4.84 62.10
C GLU A 331 -22.22 -5.57 61.78
#